data_AF-A0A258GV32-F1
#
_entry.id   AF-A0A258GV32-F1
#
_cell.length_a   1.000
_cell.length_b   1.000
_cell.length_c   1.000
_cell.angle_alpha   90.00
_cell.angle_beta   90.00
_cell.angle_gamma   90.00
#
_symmetry.space_group_name_H-M   'P 1'
#
loop_
_entity.id
_entity.type
_entity.pdbx_description
1 polymer ?
#
loop_
_entity_poly.entity_id
_entity_poly.type
_entity_poly.pdbx_seq_one_letter_code
_entity_poly.pdbx_strand_id
1 'polypeptide(L)'
;MDSVGYLIEGIYNQILLRDFVGKIVPGLVLFLSVAMAFRKRDYLLAEAKTHANGLTVALLGGLLWLVVLAGQSIGGWLGIWADPAMCFDNGAGCGADVQEFMVIASVQERLQFYRVVAIKEATGNLALFGLASVPFVALAFVRNYRAPGTRSRKVLVARTLRVGGVAVLGGLLLAGLYGAHADHALQQRELVEHSLSVSRNFPALPTGPAQAPPVAAVVPADPS
;
A
#
# COMPACT_ATOMS: atom_id res chain seq x y z
N MET A 1 -0.68 19.37 20.84
CA MET A 1 0.05 18.43 19.98
C MET A 1 0.79 19.27 18.96
N ASP A 2 2.11 19.21 18.98
CA ASP A 2 2.96 20.18 18.32
C ASP A 2 3.07 19.91 16.81
N SER A 3 3.19 20.97 16.01
CA SER A 3 3.26 20.92 14.53
C SER A 3 4.32 19.95 13.99
N VAL A 4 5.36 19.68 14.79
CA VAL A 4 6.43 18.72 14.50
C VAL A 4 5.93 17.27 14.51
N GLY A 5 5.01 16.93 15.43
CA GLY A 5 4.43 15.59 15.52
C GLY A 5 3.64 15.21 14.27
N TYR A 6 2.82 16.15 13.77
CA TYR A 6 2.08 15.97 12.52
C TYR A 6 2.99 15.81 11.30
N LEU A 7 4.10 16.56 11.25
CA LEU A 7 5.08 16.45 10.16
C LEU A 7 5.74 15.06 10.16
N ILE A 8 6.17 14.56 11.33
CA ILE A 8 6.81 13.25 11.47
C ILE A 8 5.84 12.13 11.09
N GLU A 9 4.60 12.21 11.56
CA GLU A 9 3.57 11.21 11.24
C GLU A 9 3.21 11.21 9.75
N GLY A 10 3.17 12.38 9.11
CA GLY A 10 2.99 12.51 7.67
C GLY A 10 4.14 11.88 6.87
N ILE A 11 5.40 12.18 7.25
CA ILE A 11 6.60 11.58 6.64
C ILE A 11 6.61 10.07 6.83
N TYR A 12 6.28 9.59 8.02
CA TYR A 12 6.24 8.16 8.32
C TYR A 12 5.20 7.43 7.47
N ASN A 13 3.96 7.92 7.43
CA ASN A 13 2.89 7.25 6.71
C ASN A 13 3.08 7.32 5.18
N GLN A 14 3.49 8.48 4.65
CA GLN A 14 3.61 8.66 3.20
C GLN A 14 4.93 8.14 2.63
N ILE A 15 6.08 8.46 3.24
CA ILE A 15 7.38 8.14 2.65
C ILE A 15 7.83 6.74 3.08
N LEU A 16 7.82 6.46 4.40
CA LEU A 16 8.33 5.18 4.89
C LEU A 16 7.33 4.05 4.61
N LEU A 17 6.07 4.21 5.02
CA LEU A 17 5.14 3.10 4.97
C LEU A 17 4.58 2.89 3.55
N ARG A 18 4.07 3.94 2.90
CA ARG A 18 3.48 3.81 1.56
C ARG A 18 4.51 3.65 0.44
N ASP A 19 5.57 4.46 0.43
CA ASP A 19 6.51 4.47 -0.70
C ASP A 19 7.68 3.48 -0.51
N PHE A 20 8.30 3.43 0.68
CA PHE A 20 9.37 2.46 0.92
C PHE A 20 8.84 1.04 1.15
N VAL A 21 8.02 0.82 2.18
CA VAL A 21 7.48 -0.51 2.47
C VAL A 21 6.46 -0.95 1.42
N GLY A 22 5.60 -0.06 0.95
CA GLY A 22 4.54 -0.41 0.02
C GLY A 22 4.96 -0.57 -1.44
N LYS A 23 6.14 -0.06 -1.85
CA LYS A 23 6.61 -0.14 -3.24
C LYS A 23 8.03 -0.69 -3.36
N ILE A 24 9.00 -0.08 -2.67
CA ILE A 24 10.40 -0.51 -2.82
C ILE A 24 10.62 -1.94 -2.32
N VAL A 25 10.10 -2.29 -1.14
CA VAL A 25 10.27 -3.65 -0.57
C VAL A 25 9.63 -4.74 -1.44
N PRO A 26 8.34 -4.67 -1.84
CA PRO A 26 7.75 -5.67 -2.73
C PRO A 26 8.48 -5.78 -4.08
N GLY A 27 8.87 -4.65 -4.67
CA GLY A 27 9.68 -4.64 -5.88
C GLY A 27 11.00 -5.39 -5.68
N LEU A 28 11.69 -5.15 -4.55
CA LEU A 28 12.95 -5.81 -4.23
C LEU A 28 12.77 -7.33 -4.07
N VAL A 29 11.68 -7.78 -3.45
CA VAL A 29 11.35 -9.21 -3.29
C VAL A 29 11.26 -9.89 -4.66
N LEU A 30 10.53 -9.29 -5.61
CA LEU A 30 10.43 -9.81 -6.96
C LEU A 30 11.77 -9.75 -7.70
N PHE A 31 12.46 -8.60 -7.64
CA PHE A 31 13.73 -8.40 -8.32
C PHE A 31 14.78 -9.43 -7.88
N LEU A 32 14.92 -9.65 -6.57
CA LEU A 32 15.84 -10.66 -6.04
C LEU A 32 15.44 -12.07 -6.45
N SER A 33 14.15 -12.39 -6.44
CA SER A 33 13.65 -13.70 -6.86
C SER A 33 13.97 -13.99 -8.34
N VAL A 34 13.74 -13.01 -9.22
CA VAL A 34 14.13 -13.06 -10.63
C VAL A 34 15.64 -13.22 -10.76
N ALA A 35 16.42 -12.37 -10.10
CA ALA A 35 17.88 -12.41 -10.16
C ALA A 35 18.45 -13.77 -9.73
N MET A 36 17.92 -14.36 -8.65
CA MET A 36 18.31 -15.68 -8.15
C MET A 36 17.93 -16.83 -9.08
N ALA A 37 16.90 -16.68 -9.92
CA ALA A 37 16.57 -17.68 -10.93
C ALA A 37 17.65 -17.77 -12.02
N PHE A 38 18.27 -16.64 -12.39
CA PHE A 38 19.21 -16.55 -13.50
C PHE A 38 20.69 -16.51 -13.07
N ARG A 39 21.01 -16.06 -11.86
CA ARG A 39 22.39 -15.91 -11.36
C ARG A 39 22.58 -16.63 -10.03
N LYS A 40 23.82 -17.07 -9.76
CA LYS A 40 24.19 -17.64 -8.46
C LYS A 40 24.20 -16.55 -7.40
N ARG A 41 23.76 -16.87 -6.19
CA ARG A 41 23.75 -15.95 -5.03
C ARG A 41 25.09 -15.24 -4.83
N ASP A 42 26.19 -15.98 -4.89
CA ASP A 42 27.51 -15.42 -4.59
C ASP A 42 27.95 -14.38 -5.64
N TYR A 43 27.49 -14.53 -6.90
CA TYR A 43 27.68 -13.53 -7.94
C TYR A 43 26.88 -12.26 -7.63
N LEU A 44 25.60 -12.40 -7.24
CA LEU A 44 24.76 -11.25 -6.88
C LEU A 44 25.34 -10.46 -5.70
N LEU A 45 25.87 -11.15 -4.70
CA LEU A 45 26.53 -10.52 -3.54
C LEU A 45 27.84 -9.81 -3.92
N ALA A 46 28.61 -10.39 -4.83
CA ALA A 46 29.85 -9.77 -5.32
C ALA A 46 29.52 -8.50 -6.12
N GLU A 47 28.58 -8.56 -7.05
CA GLU A 47 28.12 -7.41 -7.84
C GLU A 47 27.59 -6.28 -6.95
N ALA A 48 26.77 -6.62 -5.95
CA ALA A 48 26.26 -5.63 -5.00
C ALA A 48 27.41 -4.94 -4.24
N LYS A 49 28.43 -5.67 -3.79
CA LYS A 49 29.58 -5.08 -3.08
C LYS A 49 30.42 -4.18 -3.97
N THR A 50 30.58 -4.53 -5.24
CA THR A 50 31.46 -3.80 -6.17
C THR A 50 30.78 -2.55 -6.75
N HIS A 51 29.45 -2.60 -6.96
CA HIS A 51 28.72 -1.57 -7.71
C HIS A 51 27.66 -0.82 -6.90
N ALA A 52 27.43 -1.16 -5.63
CA ALA A 52 26.54 -0.39 -4.78
C ALA A 52 27.17 0.96 -4.39
N ASN A 53 26.70 2.02 -5.04
CA ASN A 53 26.89 3.39 -4.59
C ASN A 53 25.51 4.07 -4.45
N GLY A 54 25.47 5.29 -3.89
CA GLY A 54 24.22 6.00 -3.64
C GLY A 54 23.38 6.22 -4.90
N LEU A 55 24.01 6.47 -6.05
CA LEU A 55 23.32 6.64 -7.33
C LEU A 55 22.69 5.32 -7.81
N THR A 56 23.44 4.22 -7.77
CA THR A 56 22.93 2.89 -8.13
C THR A 56 21.75 2.49 -7.25
N VAL A 57 21.83 2.76 -5.94
CA VAL A 57 20.75 2.47 -4.99
C VAL A 57 19.52 3.34 -5.27
N ALA A 58 19.70 4.62 -5.57
CA ALA A 58 18.60 5.52 -5.91
C ALA A 58 17.92 5.11 -7.23
N LEU A 59 18.70 4.79 -8.26
CA LEU A 59 18.18 4.32 -9.56
C LEU A 59 17.44 2.99 -9.41
N LEU A 60 18.01 2.04 -8.64
CA LEU A 60 17.34 0.78 -8.35
C LEU A 60 16.04 1.04 -7.58
N GLY A 61 16.06 1.88 -6.54
CA GLY A 61 14.86 2.25 -5.79
C GLY A 61 13.76 2.82 -6.69
N GLY A 62 14.10 3.74 -7.60
CA GLY A 62 13.17 4.28 -8.59
C GLY A 62 12.62 3.23 -9.54
N LEU A 63 13.47 2.31 -10.02
CA LEU A 63 13.03 1.20 -10.88
C LEU A 63 12.07 0.26 -10.14
N LEU A 64 12.39 -0.12 -8.90
CA LEU A 64 11.54 -0.98 -8.07
C LEU A 64 10.18 -0.32 -7.82
N TRP A 65 10.19 0.98 -7.53
CA TRP A 65 8.98 1.77 -7.34
C TRP A 65 8.09 1.77 -8.60
N LEU A 66 8.68 2.00 -9.78
CA LEU A 66 7.95 1.97 -11.06
C LEU A 66 7.38 0.58 -11.39
N VAL A 67 8.16 -0.48 -11.13
CA VAL A 67 7.72 -1.87 -11.33
C VAL A 67 6.52 -2.19 -10.45
N VAL A 68 6.52 -1.74 -9.18
CA VAL A 68 5.37 -1.95 -8.30
C VAL A 68 4.15 -1.19 -8.76
N LEU A 69 4.28 0.07 -9.16
CA LEU A 69 3.15 0.81 -9.73
C LEU A 69 2.55 0.12 -10.97
N ALA A 70 3.41 -0.35 -11.88
CA ALA A 70 2.94 -1.08 -13.06
C ALA A 70 2.20 -2.37 -12.65
N GLY A 71 2.74 -3.13 -11.70
CA GLY A 71 2.10 -4.34 -11.20
C GLY A 71 0.79 -4.08 -10.46
N GLN A 72 0.70 -2.99 -9.69
CA GLN A 72 -0.53 -2.54 -9.05
C GLN A 72 -1.60 -2.22 -10.10
N SER A 73 -1.25 -1.47 -11.15
CA SER A 73 -2.17 -1.17 -12.27
C SER A 73 -2.66 -2.44 -12.98
N ILE A 74 -1.75 -3.39 -13.27
CA ILE A 74 -2.09 -4.68 -13.88
C ILE A 74 -3.01 -5.49 -12.96
N GLY A 75 -2.70 -5.57 -11.67
CA GLY A 75 -3.56 -6.26 -10.72
C GLY A 75 -4.95 -5.64 -10.67
N GLY A 76 -5.03 -4.30 -10.81
CA GLY A 76 -6.29 -3.57 -10.81
C GLY A 76 -7.12 -3.93 -12.03
N TRP A 77 -6.49 -3.99 -13.20
CA TRP A 77 -7.11 -4.46 -14.44
C TRP A 77 -7.57 -5.92 -14.37
N LEU A 78 -6.79 -6.80 -13.74
CA LEU A 78 -7.13 -8.22 -13.56
C LEU A 78 -8.20 -8.47 -12.49
N GLY A 79 -8.68 -7.43 -11.80
CA GLY A 79 -9.63 -7.57 -10.71
C GLY A 79 -9.08 -8.33 -9.50
N ILE A 80 -7.76 -8.50 -9.39
CA ILE A 80 -7.11 -9.09 -8.20
C ILE A 80 -7.36 -8.21 -6.97
N TRP A 81 -7.51 -6.92 -7.22
CA TRP A 81 -7.87 -5.90 -6.24
C TRP A 81 -9.35 -5.49 -6.33
N ALA A 82 -10.20 -6.30 -6.98
CA ALA A 82 -11.62 -6.00 -7.09
C ALA A 82 -12.31 -6.16 -5.73
N ASP A 83 -12.19 -5.12 -4.91
CA ASP A 83 -12.99 -4.83 -3.72
C ASP A 83 -13.09 -3.30 -3.61
N PRO A 84 -14.17 -2.73 -3.04
CA PRO A 84 -14.91 -1.57 -3.54
C PRO A 84 -14.22 -0.22 -3.26
N ALA A 85 -12.97 -0.27 -2.80
CA ALA A 85 -12.18 0.82 -2.27
C ALA A 85 -10.95 1.15 -3.13
N MET A 86 -10.83 0.60 -4.35
CA MET A 86 -9.92 1.12 -5.38
C MET A 86 -10.43 2.46 -5.93
N CYS A 87 -10.54 3.46 -5.04
CA CYS A 87 -11.00 4.80 -5.40
C CYS A 87 -9.83 5.76 -5.75
N PHE A 88 -8.57 5.31 -5.79
CA PHE A 88 -7.42 6.23 -5.89
C PHE A 88 -6.69 6.28 -7.24
N ASP A 89 -6.83 5.29 -8.12
CA ASP A 89 -5.94 5.22 -9.31
C ASP A 89 -6.59 5.43 -10.69
N ASN A 90 -7.92 5.48 -10.82
CA ASN A 90 -8.55 5.85 -12.09
C ASN A 90 -9.81 6.66 -11.82
N GLY A 91 -9.78 7.96 -12.12
CA GLY A 91 -10.77 8.98 -11.79
C GLY A 91 -12.18 8.83 -12.39
N ALA A 92 -12.78 7.64 -12.38
CA ALA A 92 -14.14 7.42 -12.83
C ALA A 92 -14.80 6.30 -11.99
N GLY A 93 -15.51 6.67 -10.93
CA GLY A 93 -16.55 5.80 -10.37
C GLY A 93 -16.67 5.70 -8.85
N CYS A 94 -15.68 6.16 -8.08
CA CYS A 94 -15.63 5.95 -6.63
C CYS A 94 -15.49 7.27 -5.84
N GLY A 95 -15.69 8.40 -6.53
CA GLY A 95 -15.26 9.73 -6.07
C GLY A 95 -16.16 10.38 -5.02
N ALA A 96 -17.48 10.13 -5.03
CA ALA A 96 -18.39 10.97 -4.27
C ALA A 96 -18.29 10.79 -2.75
N ASP A 97 -18.44 9.57 -2.24
CA ASP A 97 -18.44 9.31 -0.79
C ASP A 97 -17.06 9.56 -0.15
N VAL A 98 -15.96 9.23 -0.85
CA VAL A 98 -14.60 9.53 -0.36
C VAL A 98 -14.31 11.03 -0.45
N GLN A 99 -14.73 11.73 -1.50
CA GLN A 99 -14.58 13.18 -1.56
C GLN A 99 -15.41 13.86 -0.48
N GLU A 100 -16.65 13.43 -0.27
CA GLU A 100 -17.52 13.91 0.80
C GLU A 100 -16.88 13.67 2.16
N PHE A 101 -16.40 12.45 2.44
CA PHE A 101 -15.60 12.12 3.62
C PHE A 101 -14.40 13.07 3.78
N MET A 102 -13.61 13.28 2.73
CA MET A 102 -12.44 14.16 2.77
C MET A 102 -12.79 15.64 2.98
N VAL A 103 -14.05 16.05 2.78
CA VAL A 103 -14.53 17.39 3.11
C VAL A 103 -15.01 17.46 4.56
N ILE A 104 -15.80 16.49 5.02
CA ILE A 104 -16.47 16.51 6.33
C ILE A 104 -15.60 15.98 7.48
N ALA A 105 -14.68 15.06 7.20
CA ALA A 105 -13.94 14.34 8.22
C ALA A 105 -12.97 15.27 8.96
N SER A 106 -12.82 15.03 10.26
CA SER A 106 -11.81 15.68 11.10
C SER A 106 -10.40 15.36 10.62
N VAL A 107 -9.42 16.18 11.03
CA VAL A 107 -8.00 15.95 10.72
C VAL A 107 -7.55 14.55 11.19
N GLN A 108 -8.04 14.12 12.35
CA GLN A 108 -7.69 12.81 12.92
C GLN A 108 -8.27 11.65 12.12
N GLU A 109 -9.52 11.73 11.68
CA GLU A 109 -10.15 10.71 10.82
C GLU A 109 -9.43 10.61 9.47
N ARG A 110 -9.03 11.74 8.87
CA ARG A 110 -8.25 11.74 7.62
C ARG A 110 -6.89 11.07 7.80
N LEU A 111 -6.20 11.35 8.91
CA LEU A 111 -4.91 10.71 9.22
C LEU A 111 -5.06 9.19 9.40
N GLN A 112 -6.10 8.75 10.12
CA GLN A 112 -6.41 7.32 10.26
C GLN A 112 -6.73 6.68 8.91
N PHE A 113 -7.55 7.34 8.09
CA PHE A 113 -7.87 6.89 6.75
C PHE A 113 -6.61 6.71 5.89
N TYR A 114 -5.73 7.72 5.83
CA TYR A 114 -4.48 7.64 5.06
C TYR A 114 -3.55 6.52 5.55
N ARG A 115 -3.49 6.29 6.86
CA ARG A 115 -2.71 5.20 7.44
C ARG A 115 -3.26 3.84 7.02
N VAL A 116 -4.58 3.65 7.10
CA VAL A 116 -5.24 2.39 6.68
C VAL A 116 -5.01 2.14 5.19
N VAL A 117 -5.15 3.18 4.36
CA VAL A 117 -4.86 3.10 2.91
C VAL A 117 -3.41 2.67 2.67
N ALA A 118 -2.45 3.31 3.33
CA ALA A 118 -1.02 2.99 3.16
C ALA A 118 -0.69 1.54 3.57
N ILE A 119 -1.26 1.05 4.68
CA ILE A 119 -1.06 -0.34 5.14
C ILE A 119 -1.74 -1.32 4.18
N LYS A 120 -2.96 -1.03 3.73
CA LYS A 120 -3.71 -1.84 2.76
C LYS A 120 -2.93 -1.99 1.46
N GLU A 121 -2.39 -0.89 0.92
CA GLU A 121 -1.55 -0.91 -0.29
C GLU A 121 -0.28 -1.72 -0.06
N ALA A 122 0.42 -1.50 1.07
CA ALA A 122 1.67 -2.18 1.34
C ALA A 122 1.51 -3.70 1.49
N THR A 123 0.48 -4.14 2.23
CA THR A 123 0.17 -5.55 2.45
C THR A 123 -0.23 -6.24 1.15
N GLY A 124 -1.09 -5.62 0.35
CA GLY A 124 -1.49 -6.19 -0.92
C GLY A 124 -0.37 -6.22 -1.96
N ASN A 125 0.48 -5.18 -2.04
CA ASN A 125 1.62 -5.16 -2.96
C ASN A 125 2.63 -6.23 -2.55
N LEU A 126 2.91 -6.40 -1.27
CA LEU A 126 3.74 -7.51 -0.77
C LEU A 126 3.15 -8.88 -1.11
N ALA A 127 1.83 -9.05 -0.97
CA ALA A 127 1.17 -10.30 -1.33
C ALA A 127 1.28 -10.58 -2.84
N LEU A 128 0.98 -9.59 -3.68
CA LEU A 128 1.02 -9.70 -5.14
C LEU A 128 2.43 -10.00 -5.65
N PHE A 129 3.42 -9.21 -5.24
CA PHE A 129 4.80 -9.38 -5.68
C PHE A 129 5.46 -10.60 -5.05
N GLY A 130 5.07 -10.98 -3.84
CA GLY A 130 5.47 -12.23 -3.21
C GLY A 130 4.91 -13.44 -3.94
N LEU A 131 3.65 -13.41 -4.38
CA LEU A 131 3.07 -14.47 -5.21
C LEU A 131 3.74 -14.54 -6.59
N ALA A 132 3.97 -13.40 -7.24
CA ALA A 132 4.69 -13.31 -8.50
C ALA A 132 6.14 -13.83 -8.41
N SER A 133 6.73 -13.82 -7.22
CA SER A 133 8.08 -14.35 -6.95
C SER A 133 8.14 -15.88 -6.91
N VAL A 134 7.04 -16.57 -6.60
CA VAL A 134 6.96 -18.03 -6.46
C VAL A 134 7.56 -18.80 -7.66
N PRO A 135 7.20 -18.53 -8.93
CA PRO A 135 7.77 -19.26 -10.06
C PRO A 135 9.29 -19.08 -10.20
N PHE A 136 9.83 -17.90 -9.87
CA PHE A 136 11.26 -17.63 -9.95
C PHE A 136 12.03 -18.32 -8.82
N VAL A 137 11.48 -18.33 -7.61
CA VAL A 137 12.03 -19.09 -6.48
C VAL A 137 12.02 -20.58 -6.79
N ALA A 138 10.92 -21.11 -7.36
CA ALA A 138 10.83 -22.50 -7.79
C ALA A 138 11.88 -22.83 -8.87
N LEU A 139 12.06 -21.96 -9.86
CA LEU A 139 13.08 -22.12 -10.91
C LEU A 139 14.51 -22.11 -10.34
N ALA A 140 14.81 -21.16 -9.44
CA ALA A 140 16.08 -21.09 -8.74
C ALA A 140 16.35 -22.38 -7.93
N PHE A 141 15.33 -22.91 -7.29
CA PHE A 141 15.39 -24.18 -6.56
C PHE A 141 15.71 -25.36 -7.48
N VAL A 142 14.96 -25.55 -8.57
CA VAL A 142 15.19 -26.65 -9.51
C VAL A 142 16.61 -26.61 -10.08
N ARG A 143 17.09 -25.42 -10.43
CA ARG A 143 18.46 -25.22 -10.93
C ARG A 143 19.52 -25.62 -9.90
N ASN A 144 19.32 -25.24 -8.64
CA ASN A 144 20.23 -25.60 -7.55
C ASN A 144 20.19 -27.10 -7.18
N TYR A 145 19.09 -27.79 -7.47
CA TYR A 145 18.97 -29.25 -7.30
C TYR A 145 19.67 -30.04 -8.40
N ARG A 146 19.68 -29.53 -9.64
CA ARG A 146 20.36 -30.17 -10.78
C ARG A 146 21.87 -29.97 -10.80
N ALA A 147 22.44 -29.22 -9.84
CA ALA A 147 23.88 -28.96 -9.79
C ALA A 147 24.68 -30.26 -9.49
N PRO A 148 25.62 -30.66 -10.37
CA PRO A 148 26.42 -31.87 -10.19
C PRO A 148 27.25 -31.78 -8.89
N GLY A 149 27.15 -32.78 -8.02
CA GLY A 149 27.93 -32.86 -6.76
C GLY A 149 27.12 -33.19 -5.50
N THR A 150 25.79 -33.24 -5.58
CA THR A 150 24.90 -33.48 -4.43
C THR A 150 24.49 -34.95 -4.27
N ARG A 151 25.47 -35.86 -4.09
CA ARG A 151 25.18 -37.31 -3.95
C ARG A 151 24.86 -37.79 -2.53
N SER A 152 25.07 -37.00 -1.49
CA SER A 152 24.78 -37.43 -0.12
C SER A 152 23.29 -37.27 0.22
N ARG A 153 22.63 -38.39 0.55
CA ARG A 153 21.22 -38.43 0.98
C ARG A 153 20.91 -37.47 2.13
N LYS A 154 21.87 -37.26 3.05
CA LYS A 154 21.73 -36.31 4.17
C LYS A 154 21.65 -34.85 3.71
N VAL A 155 22.46 -34.48 2.72
CA VAL A 155 22.47 -33.12 2.14
C VAL A 155 21.17 -32.86 1.38
N LEU A 156 20.64 -33.87 0.70
CA LEU A 156 19.36 -33.78 0.01
C LEU A 156 18.21 -33.56 1.01
N VAL A 157 18.08 -34.41 2.03
CA VAL A 157 17.03 -34.29 3.06
C VAL A 157 17.07 -32.94 3.76
N ALA A 158 18.26 -32.46 4.16
CA ALA A 158 18.40 -31.17 4.81
C ALA A 158 17.97 -30.00 3.89
N ARG A 159 18.28 -30.07 2.58
CA ARG A 159 17.83 -29.07 1.60
C ARG A 159 16.32 -29.11 1.40
N THR A 160 15.73 -30.29 1.31
CA THR A 160 14.28 -30.45 1.12
C THR A 160 13.52 -29.93 2.33
N LEU A 161 13.94 -30.26 3.55
CA LEU A 161 13.32 -29.73 4.77
C LEU A 161 13.43 -28.21 4.87
N ARG A 162 14.59 -27.63 4.54
CA ARG A 162 14.76 -26.17 4.54
C ARG A 162 13.83 -25.49 3.54
N VAL A 163 13.73 -26.02 2.32
CA VAL A 163 12.86 -25.40 1.31
C VAL A 163 11.39 -25.64 1.59
N GLY A 164 11.02 -26.83 2.08
CA GLY A 164 9.67 -27.08 2.58
C GLY A 164 9.31 -26.10 3.70
N GLY A 165 10.20 -25.89 4.67
CA GLY A 165 10.00 -24.91 5.75
C GLY A 165 9.86 -23.48 5.24
N VAL A 166 10.72 -23.05 4.31
CA VAL A 166 10.64 -21.72 3.68
C VAL A 166 9.35 -21.57 2.86
N ALA A 167 8.90 -22.61 2.15
CA ALA A 167 7.67 -22.58 1.38
C ALA A 167 6.43 -22.50 2.28
N VAL A 168 6.40 -23.25 3.39
CA VAL A 168 5.32 -23.19 4.38
C VAL A 168 5.28 -21.81 5.04
N LEU A 169 6.42 -21.32 5.54
CA LEU A 169 6.48 -19.99 6.16
C LEU A 169 6.12 -18.88 5.17
N GLY A 170 6.62 -18.96 3.94
CA GLY A 170 6.29 -18.02 2.87
C GLY A 170 4.81 -18.05 2.53
N GLY A 171 4.21 -19.24 2.41
CA GLY A 171 2.78 -19.40 2.18
C GLY A 171 1.92 -18.83 3.32
N LEU A 172 2.29 -19.08 4.57
CA LEU A 172 1.62 -18.50 5.74
C LEU A 172 1.74 -16.97 5.78
N LEU A 173 2.91 -16.42 5.44
CA LEU A 173 3.11 -14.98 5.33
C LEU A 173 2.26 -14.36 4.22
N LEU A 174 2.21 -14.98 3.03
CA LEU A 174 1.36 -14.52 1.93
C LEU A 174 -0.13 -14.56 2.29
N ALA A 175 -0.57 -15.64 2.95
CA ALA A 175 -1.94 -15.76 3.43
C ALA A 175 -2.27 -14.67 4.48
N GLY A 176 -1.35 -14.41 5.42
CA GLY A 176 -1.50 -13.35 6.41
C GLY A 176 -1.53 -11.95 5.79
N LEU A 177 -0.68 -11.68 4.79
CA LEU A 177 -0.68 -10.41 4.05
C LEU A 177 -1.97 -10.21 3.26
N TYR A 178 -2.50 -11.27 2.64
CA TYR A 178 -3.77 -11.22 1.94
C TYR A 178 -4.95 -10.99 2.90
N GLY A 179 -4.96 -11.66 4.05
CA GLY A 179 -5.95 -11.43 5.11
C GLY A 179 -5.90 -10.00 5.64
N ALA A 180 -4.70 -9.50 5.97
CA ALA A 180 -4.51 -8.12 6.42
C ALA A 180 -4.95 -7.09 5.37
N HIS A 181 -4.69 -7.36 4.09
CA HIS A 181 -5.17 -6.50 3.00
C HIS A 181 -6.70 -6.41 2.99
N ALA A 182 -7.41 -7.53 3.09
CA ALA A 182 -8.86 -7.57 3.14
C ALA A 182 -9.42 -6.87 4.40
N ASP A 183 -8.84 -7.15 5.58
CA ASP A 183 -9.25 -6.52 6.84
C ASP A 183 -9.09 -5.00 6.79
N HIS A 184 -7.99 -4.49 6.23
CA HIS A 184 -7.78 -3.05 6.09
C HIS A 184 -8.65 -2.43 5.00
N ALA A 185 -9.04 -3.18 3.96
CA ALA A 185 -10.04 -2.71 3.00
C ALA A 185 -11.42 -2.53 3.66
N LEU A 186 -11.83 -3.45 4.53
CA LEU A 186 -13.06 -3.34 5.32
C LEU A 186 -12.99 -2.16 6.30
N GLN A 187 -11.91 -2.02 7.05
CA GLN A 187 -11.72 -0.88 7.96
C GLN A 187 -11.79 0.47 7.24
N GLN A 188 -11.19 0.56 6.04
CA GLN A 188 -11.27 1.78 5.23
C GLN A 188 -12.73 2.12 4.88
N ARG A 189 -13.51 1.11 4.51
CA ARG A 189 -14.93 1.28 4.16
C ARG A 189 -15.76 1.69 5.37
N GLU A 190 -15.58 1.02 6.51
CA GLU A 190 -16.29 1.33 7.75
C GLU A 190 -16.01 2.76 8.24
N LEU A 191 -14.77 3.25 8.11
CA LEU A 191 -14.42 4.63 8.45
C LEU A 191 -15.21 5.64 7.60
N VAL A 192 -15.27 5.43 6.29
CA VAL A 192 -16.00 6.31 5.37
C VAL A 192 -17.50 6.27 5.66
N GLU A 193 -18.08 5.07 5.76
CA GLU A 193 -19.51 4.89 6.03
C GLU A 193 -19.92 5.49 7.39
N HIS A 194 -19.11 5.30 8.43
CA HIS A 194 -19.37 5.85 9.76
C HIS A 194 -19.42 7.38 9.73
N SER A 195 -18.38 8.05 9.23
CA SER A 195 -18.33 9.52 9.22
C SER A 195 -19.43 10.14 8.34
N LEU A 196 -19.77 9.51 7.21
CA LEU A 196 -20.90 9.93 6.38
C LEU A 196 -22.24 9.75 7.09
N SER A 197 -22.45 8.63 7.79
CA SER A 197 -23.68 8.39 8.53
C SER A 197 -23.90 9.41 9.65
N VAL A 198 -22.83 9.81 10.35
CA VAL A 198 -22.88 10.85 11.39
C VAL A 198 -23.25 12.19 10.77
N SER A 199 -22.60 12.58 9.66
CA SER A 199 -22.89 13.86 9.01
C SER A 199 -24.30 13.92 8.41
N ARG A 200 -24.82 12.81 7.89
CA ARG A 200 -26.18 12.74 7.32
C ARG A 200 -27.27 12.75 8.40
N ASN A 201 -27.01 12.15 9.57
CA ASN A 201 -27.96 12.11 10.68
C ASN A 201 -27.91 13.37 11.57
N PHE A 202 -26.79 14.09 11.57
CA PHE A 202 -26.60 15.34 12.31
C PHE A 202 -26.06 16.43 11.38
N PRO A 203 -26.86 16.92 10.41
CA PRO A 203 -26.44 18.03 9.58
C PRO A 203 -26.14 19.21 10.51
N ALA A 204 -24.91 19.72 10.44
CA ALA A 204 -24.51 20.87 11.24
C ALA A 204 -25.53 22.00 11.04
N LEU A 205 -26.05 22.55 12.15
CA LEU A 205 -26.86 23.77 12.11
C LEU A 205 -26.09 24.82 11.30
N PRO A 206 -26.75 25.58 10.42
CA PRO A 206 -26.07 26.55 9.59
C PRO A 206 -25.34 27.56 10.48
N THR A 207 -24.01 27.45 10.54
CA THR A 207 -23.13 28.43 11.21
C THR A 207 -22.90 29.64 10.32
N GLY A 208 -23.91 30.03 9.53
CA GLY A 208 -23.96 31.35 8.94
C GLY A 208 -24.42 32.34 10.00
N PRO A 209 -23.95 33.60 9.99
CA PRO A 209 -24.63 34.62 10.76
C PRO A 209 -26.10 34.60 10.33
N ALA A 210 -27.02 34.41 11.29
CA ALA A 210 -28.44 34.59 11.04
C ALA A 210 -28.57 35.90 10.28
N GLN A 211 -29.04 35.85 9.02
CA GLN A 211 -29.44 37.06 8.32
C GLN A 211 -30.48 37.69 9.23
N ALA A 212 -30.10 38.78 9.89
CA ALA A 212 -31.01 39.57 10.69
C ALA A 212 -32.22 39.86 9.78
N PRO A 213 -33.45 39.72 10.28
CA PRO A 213 -34.63 40.05 9.49
C PRO A 213 -34.43 41.46 8.93
N PRO A 214 -34.76 41.72 7.65
CA PRO A 214 -34.57 43.02 7.05
C PRO A 214 -35.26 44.05 7.95
N VAL A 215 -34.47 44.98 8.50
CA VAL A 215 -34.99 46.12 9.24
C VAL A 215 -35.93 46.84 8.30
N ALA A 216 -37.23 46.83 8.61
CA ALA A 216 -38.22 47.57 7.86
C ALA A 216 -37.74 49.02 7.77
N ALA A 217 -37.49 49.48 6.54
CA ALA A 217 -37.12 50.86 6.29
C ALA A 217 -38.24 51.75 6.84
N VAL A 218 -37.93 52.47 7.92
CA VAL A 218 -38.78 53.56 8.41
C VAL A 218 -38.75 54.62 7.32
N VAL A 219 -39.83 54.67 6.53
CA VAL A 219 -40.08 55.71 5.55
C VAL A 219 -40.23 57.02 6.33
N PRO A 220 -39.38 58.05 6.10
CA PRO A 220 -39.60 59.34 6.73
C PRO A 220 -40.88 59.94 6.15
N ALA A 221 -41.79 60.34 7.04
CA ALA A 221 -42.98 61.08 6.68
C ALA A 221 -42.57 62.43 6.07
N ASP A 222 -43.04 62.68 4.85
CA ASP A 222 -42.90 63.98 4.17
C ASP A 222 -43.58 65.07 5.00
N PRO A 223 -42.90 66.19 5.31
CA PRO A 223 -43.55 67.35 5.89
C PRO A 223 -44.18 68.15 4.75
N SER A 224 -45.51 68.15 4.70
CA SER A 224 -46.31 69.11 3.94
C SER A 224 -47.10 70.00 4.88
#